data_AF-A0A949UW63-F1
#
_entry.id   AF-A0A949UW63-F1
#
_cell.length_a   1.000
_cell.length_b   1.000
_cell.length_c   1.000
_cell.angle_alpha   90.00
_cell.angle_beta   90.00
_cell.angle_gamma   90.00
#
_symmetry.space_group_name_H-M   'P 1'
#
loop_
_entity.id
_entity.type
_entity.pdbx_description
1 polymer ?
#
loop_
_entity_poly.entity_id
_entity_poly.type
_entity_poly.pdbx_seq_one_letter_code
_entity_poly.pdbx_strand_id
1 'polypeptide(L)' 'MLDTTKTTNASLYARREAAIPRGVGHTHQIFIDRGDNAEIWDVEGKRYIDFAGGIAVLNTGHRH' A
#
# COMPACT_ATOMS: atom_id res chain seq x y z
N MET A 1 4.83 0.91 27.42
CA MET A 1 5.52 1.84 26.50
C MET A 1 4.74 1.77 25.19
N LEU A 2 3.94 2.78 24.85
CA LEU A 2 3.25 2.84 23.56
C LEU A 2 4.27 3.34 22.53
N ASP A 3 4.54 2.54 21.50
CA ASP A 3 5.43 2.92 20.39
C ASP A 3 4.80 4.10 19.61
N THR A 4 5.40 5.27 19.76
CA THR A 4 4.95 6.53 19.16
C THR A 4 5.43 6.73 17.72
N THR A 5 5.97 5.70 17.05
CA THR A 5 6.51 5.82 15.68
C THR A 5 5.83 4.94 14.62
N LYS A 6 4.71 4.29 14.93
CA LYS A 6 4.03 3.44 13.95
C LYS A 6 3.44 4.29 12.81
N THR A 7 3.99 4.14 11.61
CA THR A 7 3.43 4.74 10.39
C THR A 7 2.07 4.14 10.09
N THR A 8 1.08 4.98 9.81
CA THR A 8 -0.29 4.55 9.48
C THR A 8 -0.66 4.93 8.05
N ASN A 9 -1.58 4.19 7.45
CA ASN A 9 -2.16 4.49 6.15
C ASN A 9 -2.74 5.93 6.13
N ALA A 10 -3.43 6.31 7.20
CA ALA A 10 -3.98 7.67 7.33
C ALA A 10 -2.90 8.75 7.34
N SER A 11 -1.80 8.53 8.07
CA SER A 11 -0.68 9.50 8.12
C SER A 11 0.01 9.65 6.77
N LEU A 12 0.18 8.55 6.02
CA LEU A 12 0.75 8.57 4.68
C LEU A 12 -0.20 9.21 3.67
N TYR A 13 -1.51 9.00 3.81
CA TYR A 13 -2.50 9.65 2.97
C TYR A 13 -2.50 11.17 3.18
N ALA A 14 -2.44 11.64 4.42
CA ALA A 14 -2.33 13.08 4.70
C ALA A 14 -1.05 13.69 4.10
N ARG A 15 0.09 13.01 4.23
CA ARG A 15 1.35 13.43 3.59
C ARG A 15 1.25 13.46 2.07
N ARG A 16 0.58 12.47 1.48
CA ARG A 16 0.33 12.39 0.04
C ARG A 16 -0.49 13.58 -0.43
N GLU A 17 -1.60 13.91 0.23
CA GLU A 17 -2.47 15.03 -0.15
C GLU A 17 -1.72 16.38 -0.13
N ALA A 18 -0.77 16.55 0.80
CA ALA A 18 0.05 17.75 0.87
C ALA A 18 1.13 17.84 -0.23
N ALA A 19 1.55 16.70 -0.80
CA ALA A 19 2.72 16.62 -1.68
C ALA A 19 2.40 16.23 -3.14
N ILE A 20 1.27 15.56 -3.39
CA ILE A 20 0.90 15.01 -4.71
C ILE A 20 -0.34 15.74 -5.23
N PRO A 21 -0.33 16.21 -6.50
CA PRO A 21 -1.50 16.86 -7.09
C PRO A 21 -2.68 15.89 -7.22
N ARG A 22 -3.90 16.40 -7.00
CA ARG A 22 -5.16 15.63 -7.05
C ARG A 22 -5.42 14.90 -8.37
N GLY A 23 -4.78 15.32 -9.47
CA GLY A 23 -4.91 14.69 -10.79
C GLY A 23 -4.32 13.26 -10.84
N VAL A 24 -3.46 12.90 -9.88
CA VAL A 24 -2.99 11.52 -9.72
C VAL A 24 -4.01 10.78 -8.85
N GLY A 25 -4.78 9.88 -9.44
CA GLY A 25 -5.76 9.06 -8.70
C GLY A 25 -5.12 8.11 -7.69
N HIS A 26 -5.86 7.77 -6.63
CA HIS A 26 -5.43 6.80 -5.61
C HIS A 26 -6.61 5.95 -5.17
N THR A 27 -6.84 4.84 -5.89
CA THR A 27 -8.06 4.03 -5.75
C THR A 27 -8.25 3.46 -4.34
N HIS A 28 -7.17 3.03 -3.69
CA HIS A 28 -7.21 2.44 -2.36
C HIS A 28 -6.35 3.29 -1.43
N GLN A 29 -6.89 3.82 -0.34
CA GLN A 29 -6.14 4.62 0.65
C GLN A 29 -5.29 3.72 1.59
N ILE A 30 -4.61 2.74 1.00
CA ILE A 30 -3.69 1.82 1.67
C ILE A 30 -2.30 2.01 1.06
N PHE A 31 -1.28 1.85 1.87
CA PHE A 31 0.12 1.98 1.46
C PHE A 31 0.81 0.65 1.73
N ILE A 32 1.30 0.02 0.67
CA ILE A 32 1.86 -1.33 0.72
C ILE A 32 3.33 -1.27 1.17
N ASP A 33 3.67 -2.05 2.18
CA ASP A 33 5.04 -2.22 2.70
C ASP A 33 5.76 -3.38 2.01
N ARG A 34 5.06 -4.50 1.78
CA ARG A 34 5.63 -5.69 1.12
C ARG A 34 4.60 -6.50 0.35
N GLY A 35 5.07 -7.27 -0.62
CA GLY A 35 4.29 -8.26 -1.38
C GLY A 35 5.10 -9.54 -1.63
N ASP A 36 4.40 -10.67 -1.70
CA ASP A 36 4.93 -12.00 -2.00
C ASP A 36 3.85 -12.83 -2.72
N ASN A 37 4.14 -13.29 -3.93
CA ASN A 37 3.20 -13.95 -4.84
C ASN A 37 1.88 -13.16 -5.00
N ALA A 38 0.76 -13.66 -4.47
CA ALA A 38 -0.56 -13.02 -4.56
C ALA A 38 -0.96 -12.29 -3.26
N GLU A 39 -0.03 -12.13 -2.31
CA GLU A 39 -0.29 -11.51 -1.01
C GLU A 39 0.45 -10.18 -0.88
N ILE A 40 -0.22 -9.18 -0.31
CA ILE A 40 0.37 -7.88 0.01
C ILE A 40 0.03 -7.49 1.45
N TRP A 41 0.95 -6.75 2.09
CA TRP A 41 0.78 -6.23 3.45
C TRP A 41 0.96 -4.72 3.44
N ASP A 42 0.02 -4.02 4.06
CA ASP A 42 0.15 -2.57 4.25
C ASP A 42 1.11 -2.22 5.40
N VAL A 43 1.43 -0.93 5.53
CA VAL A 43 2.29 -0.39 6.59
C VAL A 43 1.75 -0.61 8.01
N GLU A 44 0.47 -0.95 8.16
CA GLU A 44 -0.16 -1.26 9.44
C GLU A 44 -0.06 -2.75 9.80
N GLY A 45 0.35 -3.59 8.84
CA GLY A 45 0.53 -5.03 8.95
C GLY A 45 -0.66 -5.85 8.43
N LYS A 46 -1.69 -5.22 7.86
CA LYS A 46 -2.87 -5.92 7.37
C LYS A 46 -2.56 -6.61 6.04
N ARG A 47 -2.91 -7.90 5.95
CA ARG A 47 -2.73 -8.72 4.76
C ARG A 47 -3.93 -8.65 3.83
N TYR A 48 -3.68 -8.61 2.53
CA TYR A 48 -4.65 -8.62 1.45
C TYR A 48 -4.26 -9.66 0.38
N ILE A 49 -5.25 -10.11 -0.39
CA ILE A 49 -5.03 -10.88 -1.62
C ILE A 49 -5.06 -9.90 -2.80
N ASP A 50 -4.00 -9.86 -3.60
CA ASP A 50 -3.87 -8.99 -4.75
C ASP A 50 -4.51 -9.60 -6.00
N PHE A 51 -5.75 -9.20 -6.29
CA PHE A 51 -6.44 -9.52 -7.54
C PHE A 51 -6.32 -8.43 -8.60
N ALA A 52 -5.61 -7.33 -8.31
CA ALA A 52 -5.32 -6.30 -9.31
C ALA A 52 -4.03 -6.62 -10.09
N GLY A 53 -3.07 -7.29 -9.45
CA GLY A 53 -1.82 -7.73 -10.05
C GLY A 53 -0.97 -6.59 -10.59
N GLY A 54 -1.01 -5.41 -9.94
CA GLY A 54 -0.36 -4.21 -10.45
C GLY A 54 -0.86 -3.77 -11.83
N ILE A 55 -2.16 -3.91 -12.09
CA ILE A 55 -2.78 -3.72 -13.42
C ILE A 55 -2.27 -4.80 -14.40
N ALA A 56 -2.50 -6.06 -14.06
CA ALA A 56 -2.12 -7.24 -14.85
C ALA A 56 -0.61 -7.37 -15.17
N VAL A 57 0.25 -6.63 -14.48
CA VAL A 57 1.71 -6.66 -14.66
C VAL A 57 2.32 -7.92 -14.02
N LEU A 58 1.78 -8.33 -12.87
CA LEU A 58 2.37 -9.36 -12.02
C LEU A 58 1.78 -10.75 -12.28
N ASN A 59 1.80 -11.20 -13.54
CA ASN A 59 1.28 -12.51 -13.93
C ASN A 59 1.99 -13.69 -13.24
N THR A 60 3.26 -13.52 -12.86
CA THR A 60 4.04 -14.51 -12.10
C THR A 60 4.01 -14.28 -10.59
N GLY A 61 3.24 -13.29 -10.13
CA GLY A 61 3.20 -12.86 -8.72
C GLY A 61 4.31 -11.87 -8.35
N HIS A 62 4.16 -11.25 -7.18
CA HIS A 62 5.18 -10.39 -6.56
C HIS A 62 6.43 -11.23 -6.23
N ARG A 63 7.61 -10.79 -6.69
CA ARG A 63 8.93 -11.34 -6.32
C ARG A 63 9.22 -12.81 -6.69
N HIS A 64 8.72 -13.28 -7.84
CA HIS A 64 9.17 -14.53 -8.47
C HIS A 64 10.58 -14.42 -9.07
#